data_AF-A0A6V7PHC2-F1
#
_entry.id   AF-A0A6V7PHC2-F1
#
_cell.length_a   1.000
_cell.length_b   1.000
_cell.length_c   1.000
_cell.angle_alpha   90.00
_cell.angle_beta   90.00
_cell.angle_gamma   90.00
#
_symmetry.space_group_name_H-M   'P 1'
#
loop_
_entity.id
_entity.type
_entity.pdbx_description
1 polymer ?
#
loop_
_entity_poly.entity_id
_entity_poly.type
_entity_poly.pdbx_seq_one_letter_code
_entity_poly.pdbx_strand_id
1 'polypeptide(L)'
;MLICYRHCKNFIGCDNWPISASSRGDRKYHNVWTKSHEGGEYAERKYIKALETEKLKYQQDYIDSIRKLEEKWMVTQQSSSNNKTKAEHHPSQRRKCDNKAPSESDADEINEVKKLLENEKFLRQSTEEEVNDLKNQVLHWKKLEAAGSAEVAKLQKMLDNEASQKEKLEEEIAALKSQLLQLSFEADEIEIRNSVTSFHQTRRSLDRGGSGKIFPGLDSLMSQARNSQLRDQGNGPKPPVAKLFEQVGLQKILSLLESEDADVRVHAVKVVANLAAEEANQEKIVEAGGLTSLLVLLRSSEDETIRRVAAGAIANLAMNETNQELIMSQGGISLLSMTAADAEDPQTLRMVAGAIANLCGNDKLQASLRGEGGVKALLGMVKCGHPDVLAQVARGIANFAKCESRAATQGNKLGKSLLIEDGALPWIIKNANNDASPIRRHIELALCHLAQHEVNAKDMISEGALWELVRISRDCSREDIRMLAYRTLTSSPTLQAEMRRLRIEC
;
A
#
# COMPACT_ATOMS: atom_id res chain seq x y z
N MET A 1 -15.25 1.33 8.71
CA MET A 1 -15.77 0.68 7.49
C MET A 1 -15.66 1.52 6.21
N LEU A 2 -16.01 2.82 6.17
CA LEU A 2 -15.81 3.66 4.96
C LEU A 2 -14.33 3.96 4.61
N ILE A 3 -13.42 3.85 5.58
CA ILE A 3 -11.98 4.11 5.37
C ILE A 3 -11.27 2.94 4.67
N CYS A 4 -11.72 1.69 4.90
CA CYS A 4 -11.23 0.52 4.16
C CYS A 4 -11.85 0.42 2.75
N TYR A 5 -13.08 0.89 2.55
CA TYR A 5 -13.77 0.79 1.25
C TYR A 5 -13.11 1.66 0.15
N ARG A 6 -12.47 2.77 0.53
CA ARG A 6 -11.72 3.62 -0.42
C ARG A 6 -10.34 3.07 -0.78
N HIS A 7 -9.75 2.18 0.03
CA HIS A 7 -8.47 1.53 -0.27
C HIS A 7 -8.57 0.48 -1.40
N CYS A 8 -9.73 -0.17 -1.60
CA CYS A 8 -9.93 -1.10 -2.72
C CYS A 8 -10.09 -0.40 -4.07
N LYS A 9 -10.49 0.87 -4.11
CA LYS A 9 -10.73 1.59 -5.39
C LYS A 9 -9.45 1.82 -6.20
N ASN A 10 -8.29 1.79 -5.54
CA ASN A 10 -6.98 2.02 -6.17
C ASN A 10 -6.24 0.72 -6.53
N PHE A 11 -6.78 -0.45 -6.21
CA PHE A 11 -6.10 -1.74 -6.43
C PHE A 11 -6.56 -2.49 -7.69
N ILE A 12 -7.72 -2.17 -8.26
CA ILE A 12 -8.25 -2.82 -9.48
C ILE A 12 -8.84 -1.73 -10.38
N GLY A 13 -8.18 -1.46 -11.51
CA GLY A 13 -8.64 -0.50 -12.51
C GLY A 13 -9.89 -1.00 -13.24
N CYS A 14 -11.07 -0.73 -12.68
CA CYS A 14 -12.36 -0.94 -13.33
C CYS A 14 -13.16 0.37 -13.35
N ASP A 15 -13.07 1.09 -14.46
CA ASP A 15 -13.92 2.24 -14.77
C ASP A 15 -15.30 1.75 -15.20
N ASN A 16 -16.22 1.58 -14.24
CA ASN A 16 -17.68 1.79 -14.36
C ASN A 16 -18.44 1.02 -13.28
N TRP A 17 -18.84 1.69 -12.20
CA TRP A 17 -19.96 1.23 -11.37
C TRP A 17 -20.78 2.42 -10.84
N PRO A 18 -22.11 2.47 -11.09
CA PRO A 18 -22.95 3.59 -10.69
C PRO A 18 -23.31 3.53 -9.20
N ILE A 19 -23.36 4.70 -8.58
CA ILE A 19 -23.63 4.92 -7.15
C ILE A 19 -25.13 5.12 -6.93
N SER A 20 -25.80 4.13 -6.33
CA SER A 20 -26.96 4.38 -5.46
C SER A 20 -27.26 3.14 -4.62
N ALA A 21 -27.04 3.21 -3.30
CA ALA A 21 -27.46 2.17 -2.36
C ALA A 21 -28.62 2.72 -1.51
N SER A 22 -29.83 2.21 -1.75
CA SER A 22 -30.88 2.15 -0.74
C SER A 22 -30.89 0.76 -0.10
N SER A 23 -31.54 0.67 1.05
CA SER A 23 -31.58 -0.35 2.12
C SER A 23 -31.88 -1.83 1.77
N ARG A 24 -31.54 -2.30 0.56
CA ARG A 24 -31.58 -3.73 0.17
C ARG A 24 -30.19 -4.34 -0.10
N GLY A 25 -29.11 -3.59 0.12
CA GLY A 25 -27.74 -3.98 -0.23
C GLY A 25 -27.08 -5.02 0.69
N ASP A 26 -27.45 -5.08 1.97
CA ASP A 26 -26.66 -5.81 2.98
C ASP A 26 -26.62 -7.34 2.78
N ARG A 27 -27.63 -7.92 2.14
CA ARG A 27 -27.64 -9.37 1.82
C ARG A 27 -26.72 -9.75 0.66
N LYS A 28 -26.31 -8.82 -0.21
CA LYS A 28 -25.34 -9.11 -1.28
C LYS A 28 -23.89 -8.99 -0.80
N TYR A 29 -23.60 -8.09 0.14
CA TYR A 29 -22.24 -7.89 0.65
C TYR A 29 -21.78 -9.00 1.59
N HIS A 30 -22.68 -9.56 2.40
CA HIS A 30 -22.37 -10.73 3.21
C HIS A 30 -22.02 -11.96 2.34
N ASN A 31 -22.71 -12.15 1.22
CA ASN A 31 -22.45 -13.22 0.24
C ASN A 31 -21.14 -13.08 -0.54
N VAL A 32 -20.61 -11.86 -0.69
CA VAL A 32 -19.32 -11.62 -1.38
C VAL A 32 -18.15 -11.83 -0.41
N TRP A 33 -18.35 -11.51 0.88
CA TRP A 33 -17.37 -11.77 1.93
C TRP A 33 -17.25 -13.27 2.22
N THR A 34 -18.36 -14.01 2.35
CA THR A 34 -18.33 -15.47 2.46
C THR A 34 -17.73 -16.14 1.22
N LYS A 35 -18.06 -15.69 0.00
CA LYS A 35 -17.42 -16.21 -1.23
C LYS A 35 -15.93 -15.92 -1.34
N SER A 36 -15.46 -14.79 -0.80
CA SER A 36 -14.02 -14.44 -0.81
C SER A 36 -13.26 -15.23 0.26
N HIS A 37 -13.89 -15.50 1.42
CA HIS A 37 -13.32 -16.35 2.46
C HIS A 37 -13.29 -17.83 2.03
N GLU A 38 -14.37 -18.32 1.41
CA GLU A 38 -14.44 -19.64 0.76
C GLU A 38 -13.43 -19.76 -0.39
N GLY A 39 -13.20 -18.68 -1.15
CA GLY A 39 -12.19 -18.61 -2.21
C GLY A 39 -10.75 -18.67 -1.69
N GLY A 40 -10.49 -18.05 -0.54
CA GLY A 40 -9.22 -18.12 0.18
C GLY A 40 -8.95 -19.52 0.74
N GLU A 41 -9.93 -20.12 1.42
CA GLU A 41 -9.83 -21.50 1.92
C GLU A 41 -9.71 -22.53 0.78
N TYR A 42 -10.34 -22.28 -0.37
CA TYR A 42 -10.22 -23.14 -1.54
C TYR A 42 -8.83 -23.04 -2.18
N ALA A 43 -8.25 -21.84 -2.26
CA ALA A 43 -6.90 -21.63 -2.75
C ALA A 43 -5.85 -22.27 -1.81
N GLU A 44 -6.04 -22.13 -0.50
CA GLU A 44 -5.19 -22.75 0.51
C GLU A 44 -5.28 -24.28 0.47
N ARG A 45 -6.49 -24.85 0.39
CA ARG A 45 -6.68 -26.31 0.21
C ARG A 45 -6.06 -26.83 -1.09
N LYS A 46 -6.09 -26.04 -2.17
CA LYS A 46 -5.45 -26.38 -3.45
C LYS A 46 -3.92 -26.36 -3.32
N TYR A 47 -3.36 -25.39 -2.61
CA TYR A 47 -1.93 -25.29 -2.35
C TYR A 47 -1.42 -26.43 -1.46
N ILE A 48 -2.15 -26.75 -0.37
CA ILE A 48 -1.84 -27.87 0.51
C ILE A 48 -1.88 -29.20 -0.26
N LYS A 49 -2.91 -29.43 -1.09
CA LYS A 49 -2.98 -30.63 -1.94
C LYS A 49 -1.84 -30.71 -2.96
N ALA A 50 -1.43 -29.58 -3.53
CA ALA A 50 -0.31 -29.54 -4.47
C ALA A 50 1.01 -29.93 -3.77
N LEU A 51 1.26 -29.38 -2.58
CA LEU A 51 2.40 -29.74 -1.73
C LEU A 51 2.38 -31.20 -1.30
N GLU A 52 1.22 -31.76 -0.91
CA GLU A 52 1.09 -33.18 -0.57
C GLU A 52 1.37 -34.09 -1.77
N THR A 53 0.90 -33.70 -2.96
CA THR A 53 1.14 -34.46 -4.21
C THR A 53 2.62 -34.43 -4.58
N GLU A 54 3.27 -33.28 -4.46
CA GLU A 54 4.69 -33.12 -4.73
C GLU A 54 5.53 -33.91 -3.72
N LYS A 55 5.17 -33.87 -2.43
CA LYS A 55 5.79 -34.68 -1.38
C LYS A 55 5.67 -36.18 -1.67
N LEU A 56 4.49 -36.66 -2.08
CA LEU A 56 4.30 -38.07 -2.45
C LEU A 56 5.17 -38.46 -3.64
N LYS A 57 5.28 -37.58 -4.64
CA LYS A 57 6.13 -37.80 -5.82
C LYS A 57 7.61 -37.94 -5.43
N TYR A 58 8.13 -37.04 -4.58
CA TYR A 58 9.49 -37.15 -4.06
C TYR A 58 9.72 -38.42 -3.26
N GLN A 59 8.75 -38.84 -2.43
CA GLN A 59 8.84 -40.10 -1.69
C GLN A 59 8.85 -41.31 -2.63
N GLN A 60 8.06 -41.29 -3.69
CA GLN A 60 8.00 -42.36 -4.70
C GLN A 60 9.33 -42.45 -5.48
N ASP A 61 9.85 -41.32 -5.96
CA ASP A 61 11.12 -41.23 -6.71
C ASP A 61 12.30 -41.71 -5.85
N TYR A 62 12.25 -41.43 -4.55
CA TYR A 62 13.24 -41.88 -3.58
C TYR A 62 13.17 -43.40 -3.33
N ILE A 63 11.96 -43.97 -3.14
CA ILE A 63 11.77 -45.42 -2.98
C ILE A 63 12.22 -46.18 -4.24
N ASP A 64 11.91 -45.64 -5.43
CA ASP A 64 12.36 -46.23 -6.70
C ASP A 64 13.88 -46.16 -6.87
N SER A 65 14.52 -45.10 -6.34
CA SER A 65 15.97 -44.98 -6.32
C SER A 65 16.63 -46.00 -5.38
N ILE A 66 16.05 -46.25 -4.21
CA ILE A 66 16.50 -47.31 -3.29
C ILE A 66 16.36 -48.68 -3.96
N ARG A 67 15.21 -48.99 -4.57
CA ARG A 67 14.97 -50.27 -5.24
C ARG A 67 16.01 -50.54 -6.34
N LYS A 68 16.35 -49.53 -7.14
CA LYS A 68 17.39 -49.63 -8.18
C LYS A 68 18.79 -49.89 -7.58
N LEU A 69 19.08 -49.33 -6.41
CA LEU A 69 20.34 -49.60 -5.71
C LEU A 69 20.38 -51.01 -5.14
N GLU A 70 19.27 -51.50 -4.59
CA GLU A 70 19.13 -52.89 -4.09
C GLU A 70 19.25 -53.90 -5.24
N GLU A 71 18.62 -53.64 -6.39
CA GLU A 71 18.74 -54.48 -7.60
C GLU A 71 20.19 -54.53 -8.10
N LYS A 72 20.88 -53.38 -8.17
CA LYS A 72 22.31 -53.32 -8.53
C LYS A 72 23.18 -54.09 -7.54
N TRP A 73 22.89 -53.99 -6.25
CA TRP A 73 23.61 -54.71 -5.21
C TRP A 73 23.42 -56.24 -5.33
N MET A 74 22.20 -56.70 -5.61
CA MET A 74 21.90 -58.12 -5.83
C MET A 74 22.60 -58.69 -7.09
N VAL A 75 22.65 -57.91 -8.18
CA VAL A 75 23.39 -58.28 -9.40
C VAL A 75 24.91 -58.35 -9.15
N THR A 76 25.44 -57.46 -8.30
CA THR A 76 26.86 -57.45 -7.91
C THR A 76 27.22 -58.64 -6.99
N GLN A 77 26.29 -59.07 -6.12
CA GLN A 77 26.46 -60.30 -5.33
C GLN A 77 26.35 -61.59 -6.18
N GLN A 78 25.44 -61.64 -7.17
CA GLN A 78 25.30 -62.79 -8.06
C GLN A 78 26.50 -62.96 -9.01
N SER A 79 27.09 -61.85 -9.50
CA SER A 79 28.33 -61.89 -10.28
C SER A 79 29.55 -62.33 -9.45
N SER A 80 29.57 -62.00 -8.15
CA SER A 80 30.57 -62.51 -7.20
C SER A 80 30.36 -63.99 -6.84
N SER A 81 29.14 -64.52 -6.96
CA SER A 81 28.81 -65.92 -6.70
C SER A 81 28.98 -66.83 -7.92
N ASN A 82 28.70 -66.32 -9.13
CA ASN A 82 28.94 -67.04 -10.40
C ASN A 82 30.42 -67.20 -10.77
N ASN A 83 31.30 -66.39 -10.18
CA ASN A 83 32.75 -66.54 -10.28
C ASN A 83 33.32 -67.57 -9.28
N LYS A 84 32.53 -68.07 -8.32
CA LYS A 84 32.93 -69.15 -7.40
C LYS A 84 32.59 -70.56 -7.91
N THR A 85 31.69 -70.71 -8.88
CA THR A 85 31.22 -72.02 -9.39
C THR A 85 31.84 -72.48 -10.70
N LYS A 86 32.83 -71.75 -11.27
CA LYS A 86 33.57 -72.16 -12.48
C LYS A 86 34.99 -72.66 -12.23
N ALA A 87 35.39 -72.88 -10.98
CA ALA A 87 36.74 -73.29 -10.61
C ALA A 87 36.80 -74.66 -9.91
N GLU A 88 36.01 -75.63 -10.35
CA GLU A 88 36.26 -77.04 -10.01
C GLU A 88 36.00 -77.84 -11.28
N HIS A 89 37.06 -78.31 -11.95
CA HIS A 89 37.22 -79.68 -12.46
C HIS A 89 38.60 -79.84 -13.13
N HIS A 90 39.36 -80.78 -12.55
CA HIS A 90 40.56 -81.49 -13.00
C HIS A 90 41.96 -81.14 -12.43
N PRO A 91 42.74 -82.17 -12.02
CA PRO A 91 43.82 -82.05 -11.05
C PRO A 91 45.23 -82.21 -11.66
N SER A 92 46.23 -81.97 -10.81
CA SER A 92 47.65 -82.39 -10.92
C SER A 92 48.61 -81.36 -11.55
N GLN A 93 49.31 -80.60 -10.70
CA GLN A 93 50.78 -80.64 -10.59
C GLN A 93 51.25 -79.62 -9.55
N ARG A 94 52.04 -80.10 -8.58
CA ARG A 94 52.73 -79.26 -7.58
C ARG A 94 53.68 -78.29 -8.29
N ARG A 95 53.59 -76.99 -7.98
CA ARG A 95 54.76 -76.10 -7.74
C ARG A 95 54.34 -74.75 -7.12
N LYS A 96 55.11 -74.42 -6.08
CA LYS A 96 55.22 -73.24 -5.21
C LYS A 96 54.58 -71.89 -5.63
N CYS A 97 53.97 -71.27 -4.61
CA CYS A 97 53.93 -69.85 -4.25
C CYS A 97 53.47 -68.84 -5.32
N ASP A 98 52.33 -68.18 -5.08
CA ASP A 98 52.33 -66.77 -4.64
C ASP A 98 50.97 -66.36 -4.05
N ASN A 99 51.03 -65.72 -2.88
CA ASN A 99 49.90 -65.09 -2.20
C ASN A 99 49.39 -63.92 -3.05
N LYS A 100 48.09 -63.91 -3.38
CA LYS A 100 47.39 -62.65 -3.72
C LYS A 100 46.36 -62.36 -2.64
N ALA A 101 46.72 -61.38 -1.79
CA ALA A 101 45.81 -60.69 -0.89
C ALA A 101 44.66 -60.02 -1.71
N PRO A 102 43.52 -59.69 -1.08
CA PRO A 102 42.50 -58.87 -1.73
C PRO A 102 43.17 -57.59 -2.24
N SER A 103 42.88 -57.17 -3.47
CA SER A 103 43.38 -55.90 -4.03
C SER A 103 43.13 -54.76 -3.05
N GLU A 104 44.16 -53.97 -2.72
CA GLU A 104 44.03 -52.76 -1.88
C GLU A 104 42.90 -51.85 -2.39
N SER A 105 42.67 -51.82 -3.71
CA SER A 105 41.58 -51.11 -4.39
C SER A 105 40.17 -51.45 -3.88
N ASP A 106 39.86 -52.73 -3.63
CA ASP A 106 38.49 -53.13 -3.26
C ASP A 106 38.19 -52.88 -1.78
N ALA A 107 39.24 -52.94 -0.93
CA ALA A 107 39.11 -52.65 0.50
C ALA A 107 38.98 -51.14 0.76
N ASP A 108 39.70 -50.32 0.01
CA ASP A 108 39.64 -48.86 0.09
C ASP A 108 38.28 -48.33 -0.41
N GLU A 109 37.74 -48.89 -1.50
CA GLU A 109 36.39 -48.55 -1.99
C GLU A 109 35.30 -48.88 -0.96
N ILE A 110 35.38 -50.04 -0.31
CA ILE A 110 34.43 -50.43 0.76
C ILE A 110 34.53 -49.48 1.96
N ASN A 111 35.73 -49.02 2.30
CA ASN A 111 35.94 -48.11 3.42
C ASN A 111 35.42 -46.70 3.13
N GLU A 112 35.60 -46.22 1.89
CA GLU A 112 35.07 -44.93 1.44
C GLU A 112 33.53 -44.93 1.44
N VAL A 113 32.91 -46.01 0.96
CA VAL A 113 31.44 -46.17 0.98
C VAL A 113 30.90 -46.21 2.42
N LYS A 114 31.61 -46.85 3.35
CA LYS A 114 31.21 -46.84 4.78
C LYS A 114 31.25 -45.44 5.37
N LYS A 115 32.28 -44.65 5.06
CA LYS A 115 32.42 -43.27 5.52
C LYS A 115 31.34 -42.36 4.96
N LEU A 116 31.01 -42.51 3.67
CA LEU A 116 29.90 -41.79 3.06
C LEU A 116 28.55 -42.16 3.68
N LEU A 117 28.34 -43.43 4.02
CA LEU A 117 27.11 -43.89 4.69
C LEU A 117 26.97 -43.33 6.11
N GLU A 118 28.07 -43.20 6.87
CA GLU A 118 28.05 -42.56 8.19
C GLU A 118 27.75 -41.07 8.09
N ASN A 119 28.36 -40.37 7.14
CA ASN A 119 28.08 -38.95 6.89
C ASN A 119 26.62 -38.71 6.50
N GLU A 120 26.05 -39.56 5.64
CA GLU A 120 24.64 -39.49 5.23
C GLU A 120 23.70 -39.76 6.42
N LYS A 121 24.04 -40.70 7.32
CA LYS A 121 23.27 -40.94 8.54
C LYS A 121 23.27 -39.74 9.48
N PHE A 122 24.44 -39.09 9.64
CA PHE A 122 24.56 -37.89 10.45
C PHE A 122 23.74 -36.72 9.87
N LEU A 123 23.85 -36.51 8.55
CA LEU A 123 23.04 -35.50 7.86
C LEU A 123 21.54 -35.75 8.05
N ARG A 124 21.10 -37.01 7.95
CA ARG A 124 19.69 -37.37 8.19
C ARG A 124 19.22 -37.05 9.59
N GLN A 125 20.01 -37.39 10.61
CA GLN A 125 19.67 -37.06 12.00
C GLN A 125 19.54 -35.54 12.18
N SER A 126 20.48 -34.77 11.63
CA SER A 126 20.41 -33.30 11.66
C SER A 126 19.15 -32.77 10.97
N THR A 127 18.80 -33.29 9.78
CA THR A 127 17.58 -32.86 9.07
C THR A 127 16.29 -33.29 9.78
N GLU A 128 16.29 -34.44 10.47
CA GLU A 128 15.14 -34.93 11.22
C GLU A 128 14.88 -34.07 12.48
N GLU A 129 15.96 -33.63 13.13
CA GLU A 129 15.89 -32.66 14.23
C GLU A 129 15.33 -31.31 13.75
N GLU A 130 15.82 -30.77 12.63
CA GLU A 130 15.30 -29.53 12.04
C GLU A 130 13.82 -29.63 11.65
N VAL A 131 13.42 -30.76 11.04
CA VAL A 131 12.01 -31.01 10.69
C VAL A 131 11.12 -31.09 11.93
N ASN A 132 11.60 -31.71 13.02
CA ASN A 132 10.87 -31.74 14.29
C ASN A 132 10.75 -30.36 14.92
N ASP A 133 11.80 -29.53 14.86
CA ASP A 133 11.75 -28.17 15.38
C ASP A 133 10.75 -27.31 14.59
N LEU A 134 10.80 -27.36 13.25
CA LEU A 134 9.83 -26.69 12.38
C LEU A 134 8.39 -27.16 12.65
N LYS A 135 8.18 -28.46 12.89
CA LYS A 135 6.86 -29.02 13.24
C LYS A 135 6.34 -28.46 14.56
N ASN A 136 7.21 -28.30 15.56
CA ASN A 136 6.86 -27.68 16.84
C ASN A 136 6.52 -26.19 16.68
N GLN A 137 7.28 -25.47 15.86
CA GLN A 137 6.99 -24.07 15.54
C GLN A 137 5.62 -23.92 14.85
N VAL A 138 5.30 -24.76 13.86
CA VAL A 138 3.99 -24.76 13.18
C VAL A 138 2.84 -25.05 14.16
N LEU A 139 3.02 -25.99 15.08
CA LEU A 139 2.05 -26.27 16.14
C LEU A 139 1.82 -25.06 17.07
N HIS A 140 2.88 -24.30 17.37
CA HIS A 140 2.79 -23.07 18.14
C HIS A 140 2.01 -21.98 17.38
N TRP A 141 2.34 -21.75 16.12
CA TRP A 141 1.64 -20.78 15.27
C TRP A 141 0.14 -21.09 15.11
N LYS A 142 -0.22 -22.37 14.92
CA LYS A 142 -1.65 -22.79 14.87
C LYS A 142 -2.42 -22.47 16.15
N LYS A 143 -1.77 -22.57 17.31
CA LYS A 143 -2.40 -22.20 18.60
C LYS A 143 -2.61 -20.69 18.70
N LEU A 144 -1.62 -19.89 18.28
CA LEU A 144 -1.73 -18.43 18.25
C LEU A 144 -2.81 -17.95 17.25
N GLU A 145 -2.89 -18.58 16.09
CA GLU A 145 -3.91 -18.31 15.08
C GLU A 145 -5.33 -18.62 15.59
N ALA A 146 -5.52 -19.76 16.27
CA ALA A 146 -6.79 -20.10 16.89
C ALA A 146 -7.20 -19.09 17.98
N ALA A 147 -6.23 -18.64 18.80
CA ALA A 147 -6.48 -17.62 19.82
C ALA A 147 -6.82 -16.25 19.20
N GLY A 148 -6.09 -15.85 18.15
CA GLY A 148 -6.38 -14.63 17.39
C GLY A 148 -7.77 -14.68 16.72
N SER A 149 -8.13 -15.82 16.14
CA SER A 149 -9.44 -16.05 15.51
C SER A 149 -10.58 -15.93 16.53
N ALA A 150 -10.39 -16.42 17.75
CA ALA A 150 -11.37 -16.27 18.83
C ALA A 150 -11.55 -14.79 19.26
N GLU A 151 -10.46 -14.03 19.35
CA GLU A 151 -10.53 -12.60 19.70
C GLU A 151 -11.18 -11.78 18.58
N VAL A 152 -10.88 -12.09 17.30
CA VAL A 152 -11.55 -11.48 16.15
C VAL A 152 -13.05 -11.76 16.18
N ALA A 153 -13.48 -12.99 16.47
CA ALA A 153 -14.89 -13.34 16.60
C ALA A 153 -15.59 -12.56 17.72
N LYS A 154 -14.89 -12.33 18.84
CA LYS A 154 -15.39 -11.53 19.96
C LYS A 154 -15.52 -10.05 19.60
N LEU A 155 -14.53 -9.48 18.92
CA LEU A 155 -14.57 -8.10 18.42
C LEU A 155 -15.69 -7.90 17.39
N GLN A 156 -15.92 -8.88 16.51
CA GLN A 156 -17.02 -8.84 15.56
C GLN A 156 -18.38 -8.79 16.29
N LYS A 157 -18.57 -9.61 17.32
CA LYS A 157 -19.79 -9.59 18.13
C LYS A 157 -19.99 -8.25 18.86
N MET A 158 -18.91 -7.64 19.36
CA MET A 158 -18.99 -6.30 19.95
C MET A 158 -19.39 -5.25 18.92
N LEU A 159 -18.82 -5.31 17.71
CA LEU A 159 -19.15 -4.39 16.63
C LEU A 159 -20.62 -4.50 16.19
N ASP A 160 -21.16 -5.71 16.12
CA ASP A 160 -22.57 -5.94 15.77
C ASP A 160 -23.53 -5.39 16.85
N ASN A 161 -23.14 -5.50 18.12
CA ASN A 161 -23.89 -4.90 19.24
C ASN A 161 -23.89 -3.36 19.16
N GLU A 162 -22.72 -2.74 18.92
CA GLU A 162 -22.59 -1.29 18.75
C GLU A 162 -23.39 -0.79 17.54
N ALA A 163 -23.40 -1.54 16.43
CA ALA A 163 -24.20 -1.20 15.25
C ALA A 163 -25.70 -1.19 15.58
N SER A 164 -26.17 -2.18 16.36
CA SER A 164 -27.56 -2.27 16.81
C SER A 164 -27.93 -1.14 17.78
N GLN A 165 -27.01 -0.71 18.65
CA GLN A 165 -27.23 0.44 19.52
C GLN A 165 -27.31 1.75 18.73
N LYS A 166 -26.43 1.91 17.74
CA LYS A 166 -26.42 3.07 16.85
C LYS A 166 -27.74 3.20 16.08
N GLU A 167 -28.30 2.10 15.58
CA GLU A 167 -29.59 2.10 14.89
C GLU A 167 -30.72 2.60 15.80
N LYS A 168 -30.79 2.11 17.04
CA LYS A 168 -31.77 2.59 18.04
C LYS A 168 -31.63 4.09 18.34
N LEU A 169 -30.41 4.57 18.51
CA LEU A 169 -30.16 6.00 18.74
C LEU A 169 -30.54 6.85 17.52
N GLU A 170 -30.32 6.36 16.30
CA GLU A 170 -30.74 7.04 15.08
C GLU A 170 -32.27 7.13 14.96
N GLU A 171 -32.99 6.07 15.36
CA GLU A 171 -34.46 6.07 15.45
C GLU A 171 -34.97 7.08 16.49
N GLU A 172 -34.36 7.12 17.68
CA GLU A 172 -34.72 8.10 18.73
C GLU A 172 -34.47 9.54 18.27
N ILE A 173 -33.32 9.80 17.64
CA ILE A 173 -33.00 11.13 17.08
C ILE A 173 -34.03 11.51 16.00
N ALA A 174 -34.45 10.57 15.16
CA ALA A 174 -35.47 10.84 14.14
C ALA A 174 -36.82 11.18 14.78
N ALA A 175 -37.23 10.46 15.82
CA ALA A 175 -38.45 10.73 16.56
C ALA A 175 -38.42 12.12 17.23
N LEU A 176 -37.33 12.46 17.92
CA LEU A 176 -37.15 13.76 18.57
C LEU A 176 -37.15 14.91 17.56
N LYS A 177 -36.54 14.73 16.38
CA LYS A 177 -36.60 15.72 15.29
C LYS A 177 -38.03 15.94 14.80
N SER A 178 -38.81 14.87 14.67
CA SER A 178 -40.23 14.98 14.27
C SER A 178 -41.05 15.73 15.31
N GLN A 179 -40.84 15.46 16.60
CA GLN A 179 -41.51 16.18 17.69
C GLN A 179 -41.15 17.66 17.72
N LEU A 180 -39.86 17.99 17.54
CA LEU A 180 -39.40 19.38 17.47
C LEU A 180 -40.04 20.12 16.29
N LEU A 181 -40.13 19.46 15.13
CA LEU A 181 -40.79 20.01 13.94
C LEU A 181 -42.26 20.32 14.23
N GLN A 182 -42.97 19.40 14.88
CA GLN A 182 -44.37 19.58 15.23
C GLN A 182 -44.57 20.74 16.21
N LEU A 183 -43.74 20.84 17.26
CA LEU A 183 -43.77 21.96 18.19
C LEU A 183 -43.45 23.30 17.51
N SER A 184 -42.55 23.31 16.51
CA SER A 184 -42.26 24.53 15.73
C SER A 184 -43.46 24.96 14.89
N PHE A 185 -44.18 24.02 14.26
CA PHE A 185 -45.41 24.34 13.53
C PHE A 185 -46.52 24.85 14.44
N GLU A 186 -46.69 24.25 15.63
CA GLU A 186 -47.67 24.70 16.62
C GLU A 186 -47.34 26.10 17.16
N ALA A 187 -46.06 26.40 17.39
CA ALA A 187 -45.60 27.73 17.80
C ALA A 187 -45.87 28.79 16.72
N ASP A 188 -45.56 28.49 15.45
CA ASP A 188 -45.82 29.37 14.31
C ASP A 188 -47.34 29.62 14.13
N GLU A 189 -48.17 28.59 14.33
CA GLU A 189 -49.64 28.72 14.24
C GLU A 189 -50.20 29.60 15.36
N ILE A 190 -49.68 29.48 16.58
CA ILE A 190 -50.04 30.33 17.72
C ILE A 190 -49.61 31.78 17.46
N GLU A 191 -48.43 32.01 16.91
CA GLU A 191 -47.93 33.35 16.57
C GLU A 191 -48.79 34.03 15.48
N ILE A 192 -49.17 33.28 14.44
CA ILE A 192 -50.10 33.76 13.39
C ILE A 192 -51.46 34.10 14.01
N ARG A 193 -52.00 33.23 14.88
CA ARG A 193 -53.30 33.44 15.54
C ARG A 193 -53.28 34.65 16.47
N ASN A 194 -52.19 34.85 17.21
CA ASN A 194 -51.97 36.02 18.07
C ASN A 194 -51.81 37.31 17.26
N SER A 195 -51.17 37.23 16.09
CA SER A 195 -51.04 38.35 15.16
C SER A 195 -52.39 38.75 14.53
N VAL A 196 -53.21 37.78 14.15
CA VAL A 196 -54.57 38.01 13.61
C VAL A 196 -55.50 38.60 14.69
N THR A 197 -55.44 38.08 15.92
CA THR A 197 -56.23 38.62 17.04
C THR A 197 -55.79 40.03 17.43
N SER A 198 -54.48 40.31 17.47
CA SER A 198 -53.92 41.65 17.64
C SER A 198 -54.42 42.61 16.55
N PHE A 199 -54.37 42.19 15.28
CA PHE A 199 -54.88 43.00 14.16
C PHE A 199 -56.38 43.32 14.28
N HIS A 200 -57.20 42.36 14.73
CA HIS A 200 -58.62 42.61 15.00
C HIS A 200 -58.86 43.54 16.20
N GLN A 201 -57.98 43.50 17.21
CA GLN A 201 -58.05 44.36 18.40
C GLN A 201 -57.63 45.80 18.07
N THR A 202 -56.61 45.98 17.22
CA THR A 202 -56.20 47.28 16.67
C THR A 202 -57.29 47.88 15.77
N ARG A 203 -57.94 47.06 14.93
CA ARG A 203 -59.05 47.51 14.08
C ARG A 203 -60.30 47.92 14.87
N ARG A 204 -60.59 47.25 16.00
CA ARG A 204 -61.67 47.66 16.94
C ARG A 204 -61.34 48.93 17.73
N SER A 205 -60.06 49.28 17.92
CA SER A 205 -59.68 50.56 18.54
C SER A 205 -59.73 51.75 17.58
N LEU A 206 -59.56 51.53 16.27
CA LEU A 206 -59.56 52.61 15.27
C LEU A 206 -60.96 53.09 14.83
N ASP A 207 -62.01 52.30 15.07
CA ASP A 207 -63.41 52.72 14.84
C ASP A 207 -64.00 53.57 15.99
N ARG A 208 -63.19 53.91 17.01
CA ARG A 208 -63.63 54.70 18.17
C ARG A 208 -62.66 55.84 18.49
N GLY A 209 -62.57 56.83 17.61
CA GLY A 209 -61.87 58.08 17.92
C GLY A 209 -61.60 58.96 16.70
N GLY A 210 -62.45 59.97 16.49
CA GLY A 210 -62.27 60.97 15.44
C GLY A 210 -61.27 62.08 15.79
N SER A 211 -60.92 62.83 14.73
CA SER A 211 -60.31 64.17 14.67
C SER A 211 -58.77 64.29 14.60
N GLY A 212 -58.29 64.42 13.35
CA GLY A 212 -57.54 65.59 12.85
C GLY A 212 -56.10 65.86 13.32
N LYS A 213 -55.12 65.64 12.42
CA LYS A 213 -54.23 66.66 11.80
C LYS A 213 -53.12 66.01 10.96
N ILE A 214 -52.58 66.82 10.05
CA ILE A 214 -51.89 66.51 8.78
C ILE A 214 -50.34 66.51 8.94
N PHE A 215 -49.67 65.46 8.38
CA PHE A 215 -48.35 65.28 7.66
C PHE A 215 -47.17 66.29 7.78
N PRO A 216 -45.89 66.01 7.33
CA PRO A 216 -45.34 64.86 6.56
C PRO A 216 -43.88 64.36 6.84
N GLY A 217 -43.51 63.22 6.18
CA GLY A 217 -42.15 62.85 5.70
C GLY A 217 -41.58 61.56 6.31
N LEU A 218 -41.10 60.52 5.60
CA LEU A 218 -40.62 60.38 4.23
C LEU A 218 -40.42 58.86 3.94
N ASP A 219 -40.86 58.41 2.75
CA ASP A 219 -40.40 57.28 1.89
C ASP A 219 -40.26 55.84 2.45
N SER A 220 -40.56 54.75 1.75
CA SER A 220 -41.11 54.50 0.41
C SER A 220 -41.58 53.04 0.42
N LEU A 221 -42.83 52.82 -0.01
CA LEU A 221 -43.47 51.52 -0.17
C LEU A 221 -42.96 50.85 -1.46
N MET A 222 -42.72 49.54 -1.33
CA MET A 222 -42.96 48.50 -2.33
C MET A 222 -42.68 48.83 -3.80
N SER A 223 -41.71 48.12 -4.38
CA SER A 223 -41.89 47.65 -5.75
C SER A 223 -41.32 46.25 -5.98
N GLN A 224 -42.22 45.40 -6.48
CA GLN A 224 -41.99 44.40 -7.52
C GLN A 224 -41.34 43.06 -7.13
N ALA A 225 -42.23 42.14 -6.77
CA ALA A 225 -42.18 40.78 -7.29
C ALA A 225 -42.19 40.81 -8.84
N ARG A 226 -41.10 40.34 -9.46
CA ARG A 226 -41.12 39.70 -10.79
C ARG A 226 -40.16 38.52 -10.81
N ASN A 227 -40.75 37.36 -11.06
CA ASN A 227 -40.09 36.09 -11.37
C ASN A 227 -38.97 36.24 -12.40
N SER A 228 -37.85 35.55 -12.17
CA SER A 228 -37.07 34.96 -13.27
C SER A 228 -36.67 33.53 -12.89
N GLN A 229 -36.80 32.67 -13.89
CA GLN A 229 -36.76 31.22 -13.83
C GLN A 229 -35.37 30.70 -13.48
N LEU A 230 -35.28 29.70 -12.60
CA LEU A 230 -34.25 28.68 -12.68
C LEU A 230 -34.90 27.30 -12.51
N ARG A 231 -35.17 26.68 -13.66
CA ARG A 231 -35.16 25.23 -13.81
C ARG A 231 -33.70 24.80 -13.69
N ASP A 232 -33.35 24.00 -12.68
CA ASP A 232 -32.56 22.79 -12.96
C ASP A 232 -32.74 21.73 -11.87
N GLN A 233 -32.63 20.49 -12.32
CA GLN A 233 -33.03 19.26 -11.67
C GLN A 233 -31.93 18.72 -10.72
N GLY A 234 -32.35 17.94 -9.73
CA GLY A 234 -31.56 16.82 -9.20
C GLY A 234 -30.63 17.08 -8.01
N ASN A 235 -31.16 17.44 -6.85
CA ASN A 235 -30.42 17.32 -5.58
C ASN A 235 -30.70 15.97 -4.92
N GLY A 236 -29.78 15.02 -5.10
CA GLY A 236 -29.58 13.95 -4.10
C GLY A 236 -28.95 14.52 -2.83
N PRO A 237 -29.00 13.83 -1.68
CA PRO A 237 -28.39 14.31 -0.45
C PRO A 237 -26.87 14.39 -0.60
N LYS A 238 -26.33 15.61 -0.68
CA LYS A 238 -24.88 15.88 -0.66
C LYS A 238 -24.27 15.34 0.65
N PRO A 239 -23.04 14.78 0.61
CA PRO A 239 -22.40 14.21 1.80
C PRO A 239 -22.16 15.27 2.90
N PRO A 240 -22.18 14.89 4.19
CA PRO A 240 -22.08 15.82 5.33
C PRO A 240 -20.82 16.70 5.33
N VAL A 241 -19.76 16.28 4.62
CA VAL A 241 -18.46 16.97 4.57
C VAL A 241 -18.52 18.28 3.79
N ALA A 242 -19.37 18.38 2.77
CA ALA A 242 -19.57 19.65 2.05
C ALA A 242 -20.27 20.71 2.93
N LYS A 243 -21.10 20.27 3.89
CA LYS A 243 -21.74 21.17 4.87
C LYS A 243 -20.77 21.71 5.93
N LEU A 244 -19.65 21.04 6.21
CA LEU A 244 -18.65 21.56 7.16
C LEU A 244 -17.99 22.86 6.65
N PHE A 245 -17.74 22.94 5.34
CA PHE A 245 -17.27 24.16 4.68
C PHE A 245 -18.23 25.34 4.87
N GLU A 246 -19.53 25.07 4.78
CA GLU A 246 -20.57 26.11 4.85
C GLU A 246 -21.05 26.43 6.27
N GLN A 247 -21.00 25.49 7.21
CA GLN A 247 -21.61 25.63 8.56
C GLN A 247 -20.62 25.92 9.70
N VAL A 248 -19.39 25.40 9.65
CA VAL A 248 -18.37 25.63 10.71
C VAL A 248 -17.34 26.67 10.30
N GLY A 249 -17.11 26.80 8.99
CA GLY A 249 -16.08 27.67 8.41
C GLY A 249 -14.70 27.04 8.51
N LEU A 250 -14.06 26.80 7.36
CA LEU A 250 -12.69 26.28 7.28
C LEU A 250 -11.71 27.06 8.17
N GLN A 251 -11.84 28.38 8.21
CA GLN A 251 -11.06 29.27 9.08
C GLN A 251 -11.16 28.90 10.56
N LYS A 252 -12.35 28.51 11.04
CA LYS A 252 -12.55 28.12 12.43
C LYS A 252 -11.87 26.79 12.73
N ILE A 253 -11.94 25.83 11.82
CA ILE A 253 -11.23 24.55 11.95
C ILE A 253 -9.71 24.78 12.01
N LEU A 254 -9.19 25.67 11.16
CA LEU A 254 -7.76 26.01 11.18
C LEU A 254 -7.34 26.69 12.50
N SER A 255 -8.18 27.56 13.07
CA SER A 255 -7.90 28.16 14.39
C SER A 255 -7.80 27.12 15.52
N LEU A 256 -8.49 25.98 15.40
CA LEU A 256 -8.42 24.90 16.39
C LEU A 256 -7.10 24.12 16.34
N LEU A 257 -6.30 24.26 15.28
CA LEU A 257 -4.95 23.68 15.22
C LEU A 257 -4.01 24.33 16.23
N GLU A 258 -4.31 25.56 16.67
CA GLU A 258 -3.55 26.33 17.65
C GLU A 258 -4.13 26.23 19.07
N SER A 259 -5.15 25.37 19.28
CA SER A 259 -5.75 25.18 20.60
C SER A 259 -4.72 24.71 21.63
N GLU A 260 -4.81 25.17 22.88
CA GLU A 260 -3.95 24.67 23.97
C GLU A 260 -4.29 23.21 24.34
N ASP A 261 -5.54 22.80 24.09
CA ASP A 261 -6.01 21.44 24.34
C ASP A 261 -5.48 20.47 23.26
N ALA A 262 -4.70 19.48 23.70
CA ALA A 262 -4.07 18.49 22.83
C ALA A 262 -5.09 17.64 22.07
N ASP A 263 -6.19 17.24 22.71
CA ASP A 263 -7.24 16.45 22.08
C ASP A 263 -7.94 17.27 21.01
N VAL A 264 -8.23 18.54 21.28
CA VAL A 264 -8.80 19.45 20.28
C VAL A 264 -7.87 19.59 19.07
N ARG A 265 -6.57 19.80 19.29
CA ARG A 265 -5.59 19.88 18.19
C ARG A 265 -5.54 18.59 17.37
N VAL A 266 -5.51 17.42 18.01
CA VAL A 266 -5.51 16.10 17.35
C VAL A 266 -6.76 15.91 16.49
N HIS A 267 -7.93 16.29 16.98
CA HIS A 267 -9.17 16.18 16.20
C HIS A 267 -9.22 17.20 15.06
N ALA A 268 -8.76 18.43 15.29
CA ALA A 268 -8.68 19.47 14.26
C ALA A 268 -7.78 19.04 13.09
N VAL A 269 -6.57 18.53 13.38
CA VAL A 269 -5.65 18.09 12.31
C VAL A 269 -6.21 16.88 11.55
N LYS A 270 -6.92 15.95 12.21
CA LYS A 270 -7.62 14.84 11.55
C LYS A 270 -8.73 15.33 10.62
N VAL A 271 -9.51 16.33 11.05
CA VAL A 271 -10.54 16.95 10.20
C VAL A 271 -9.89 17.58 8.96
N VAL A 272 -8.82 18.36 9.14
CA VAL A 272 -8.09 18.98 8.01
C VAL A 272 -7.53 17.92 7.06
N ALA A 273 -6.93 16.85 7.58
CA ALA A 273 -6.42 15.75 6.76
C ALA A 273 -7.51 15.06 5.92
N ASN A 274 -8.69 14.84 6.53
CA ASN A 274 -9.85 14.27 5.84
C ASN A 274 -10.41 15.23 4.78
N LEU A 275 -10.44 16.54 5.05
CA LEU A 275 -10.87 17.54 4.07
C LEU A 275 -9.89 17.61 2.89
N ALA A 276 -8.59 17.57 3.15
CA ALA A 276 -7.54 17.59 2.12
C ALA A 276 -7.56 16.36 1.20
N ALA A 277 -8.15 15.25 1.64
CA ALA A 277 -8.31 14.06 0.81
C ALA A 277 -9.27 14.26 -0.39
N GLU A 278 -10.10 15.31 -0.36
CA GLU A 278 -10.97 15.67 -1.48
C GLU A 278 -10.31 16.78 -2.31
N GLU A 279 -10.07 16.52 -3.60
CA GLU A 279 -9.38 17.42 -4.54
C GLU A 279 -9.95 18.85 -4.53
N ALA A 280 -11.29 18.97 -4.54
CA ALA A 280 -12.00 20.26 -4.55
C ALA A 280 -11.77 21.15 -3.30
N ASN A 281 -11.14 20.61 -2.26
CA ASN A 281 -10.83 21.33 -1.03
C ASN A 281 -9.35 21.71 -0.93
N GLN A 282 -8.46 21.07 -1.69
CA GLN A 282 -7.02 21.18 -1.50
C GLN A 282 -6.52 22.62 -1.67
N GLU A 283 -6.91 23.28 -2.76
CA GLU A 283 -6.57 24.69 -3.01
C GLU A 283 -7.17 25.61 -1.94
N LYS A 284 -8.44 25.42 -1.59
CA LYS A 284 -9.13 26.23 -0.56
C LYS A 284 -8.46 26.13 0.82
N ILE A 285 -7.99 24.93 1.19
CA ILE A 285 -7.24 24.71 2.44
C ILE A 285 -5.94 25.50 2.41
N VAL A 286 -5.23 25.48 1.28
CA VAL A 286 -3.98 26.24 1.10
C VAL A 286 -4.23 27.74 1.13
N GLU A 287 -5.21 28.25 0.38
CA GLU A 287 -5.62 29.66 0.36
C GLU A 287 -6.03 30.16 1.75
N ALA A 288 -6.65 29.30 2.57
CA ALA A 288 -7.04 29.61 3.93
C ALA A 288 -5.86 29.60 4.93
N GLY A 289 -4.63 29.31 4.50
CA GLY A 289 -3.43 29.23 5.36
C GLY A 289 -3.20 27.86 5.99
N GLY A 290 -3.98 26.84 5.63
CA GLY A 290 -3.91 25.52 6.25
C GLY A 290 -2.58 24.80 6.04
N LEU A 291 -1.92 24.99 4.90
CA LEU A 291 -0.57 24.44 4.68
C LEU A 291 0.43 24.99 5.71
N THR A 292 0.43 26.30 5.93
CA THR A 292 1.32 26.94 6.89
C THR A 292 1.10 26.37 8.30
N SER A 293 -0.15 26.24 8.74
CA SER A 293 -0.48 25.63 10.03
C SER A 293 -0.01 24.18 10.14
N LEU A 294 -0.16 23.38 9.08
CA LEU A 294 0.30 21.98 9.05
C LEU A 294 1.83 21.88 9.14
N LEU A 295 2.57 22.76 8.47
CA LEU A 295 4.03 22.81 8.53
C LEU A 295 4.52 23.27 9.92
N VAL A 296 3.82 24.21 10.56
CA VAL A 296 4.08 24.59 11.96
C VAL A 296 3.90 23.38 12.88
N LEU A 297 2.80 22.64 12.74
CA LEU A 297 2.56 21.43 13.54
C LEU A 297 3.64 20.36 13.34
N LEU A 298 4.12 20.14 12.12
CA LEU A 298 5.25 19.23 11.87
C LEU A 298 6.52 19.67 12.59
N ARG A 299 6.77 20.98 12.68
CA ARG A 299 7.97 21.55 13.29
C ARG A 299 7.93 21.56 14.82
N SER A 300 6.79 21.93 15.41
CA SER A 300 6.71 22.26 16.84
C SER A 300 6.02 21.21 17.70
N SER A 301 5.25 20.29 17.11
CA SER A 301 4.51 19.29 17.89
C SER A 301 5.43 18.17 18.35
N GLU A 302 5.42 17.89 19.66
CA GLU A 302 6.05 16.70 20.24
C GLU A 302 5.16 15.45 20.10
N ASP A 303 3.85 15.62 19.89
CA ASP A 303 2.89 14.53 19.69
C ASP A 303 3.06 13.88 18.30
N GLU A 304 3.45 12.61 18.31
CA GLU A 304 3.66 11.80 17.11
C GLU A 304 2.38 11.59 16.30
N THR A 305 1.21 11.52 16.94
CA THR A 305 -0.07 11.43 16.22
C THR A 305 -0.35 12.72 15.46
N ILE A 306 -0.08 13.89 16.04
CA ILE A 306 -0.23 15.16 15.34
C ILE A 306 0.73 15.22 14.15
N ARG A 307 2.03 14.90 14.34
CA ARG A 307 3.01 14.90 13.24
C ARG A 307 2.61 13.96 12.12
N ARG A 308 2.20 12.74 12.44
CA ARG A 308 1.72 11.74 11.49
C ARG A 308 0.54 12.24 10.66
N VAL A 309 -0.49 12.77 11.34
CA VAL A 309 -1.72 13.23 10.66
C VAL A 309 -1.45 14.50 9.84
N ALA A 310 -0.58 15.39 10.32
CA ALA A 310 -0.14 16.56 9.58
C ALA A 310 0.65 16.18 8.31
N ALA A 311 1.58 15.23 8.41
CA ALA A 311 2.28 14.68 7.24
C ALA A 311 1.30 14.05 6.23
N GLY A 312 0.27 13.33 6.73
CA GLY A 312 -0.79 12.77 5.89
C GLY A 312 -1.64 13.83 5.19
N ALA A 313 -1.97 14.93 5.88
CA ALA A 313 -2.66 16.06 5.28
C ALA A 313 -1.82 16.73 4.19
N ILE A 314 -0.53 16.96 4.46
CA ILE A 314 0.42 17.51 3.48
C ILE A 314 0.57 16.56 2.28
N ALA A 315 0.61 15.24 2.49
CA ALA A 315 0.61 14.28 1.41
C ALA A 315 -0.62 14.41 0.51
N ASN A 316 -1.81 14.59 1.10
CA ASN A 316 -3.04 14.83 0.33
C ASN A 316 -2.97 16.17 -0.43
N LEU A 317 -2.53 17.26 0.21
CA LEU A 317 -2.38 18.56 -0.45
C LEU A 317 -1.37 18.51 -1.62
N ALA A 318 -0.30 17.72 -1.48
CA ALA A 318 0.71 17.51 -2.51
C ALA A 318 0.22 16.72 -3.73
N MET A 319 -1.03 16.23 -3.75
CA MET A 319 -1.60 15.63 -4.96
C MET A 319 -1.94 16.67 -6.03
N ASN A 320 -2.15 17.94 -5.65
CA ASN A 320 -2.37 19.05 -6.57
C ASN A 320 -1.03 19.74 -6.90
N GLU A 321 -0.71 19.87 -8.19
CA GLU A 321 0.57 20.42 -8.67
C GLU A 321 0.82 21.87 -8.19
N THR A 322 -0.20 22.73 -8.17
CA THR A 322 -0.12 24.11 -7.69
C THR A 322 0.33 24.17 -6.23
N ASN A 323 -0.17 23.25 -5.40
CA ASN A 323 0.19 23.18 -4.00
C ASN A 323 1.62 22.68 -3.80
N GLN A 324 2.14 21.83 -4.69
CA GLN A 324 3.50 21.28 -4.56
C GLN A 324 4.56 22.38 -4.61
N GLU A 325 4.42 23.36 -5.52
CA GLU A 325 5.35 24.50 -5.59
C GLU A 325 5.33 25.31 -4.28
N LEU A 326 4.14 25.52 -3.69
CA LEU A 326 4.02 26.22 -2.42
C LEU A 326 4.61 25.42 -1.25
N ILE A 327 4.36 24.10 -1.18
CA ILE A 327 4.94 23.20 -0.18
C ILE A 327 6.47 23.29 -0.22
N MET A 328 7.06 23.28 -1.41
CA MET A 328 8.51 23.46 -1.58
C MET A 328 8.97 24.84 -1.10
N SER A 329 8.31 25.92 -1.54
CA SER A 329 8.71 27.29 -1.17
C SER A 329 8.67 27.57 0.34
N GLN A 330 7.83 26.84 1.09
CA GLN A 330 7.71 26.96 2.55
C GLN A 330 8.64 25.99 3.32
N GLY A 331 9.59 25.34 2.64
CA GLY A 331 10.55 24.41 3.25
C GLY A 331 9.94 23.07 3.65
N GLY A 332 8.88 22.64 2.93
CA GLY A 332 8.16 21.40 3.24
C GLY A 332 9.04 20.15 3.18
N ILE A 333 9.99 20.06 2.24
CA ILE A 333 10.90 18.91 2.16
C ILE A 333 11.84 18.87 3.36
N SER A 334 12.41 20.02 3.75
CA SER A 334 13.26 20.10 4.94
C SER A 334 12.52 19.60 6.18
N LEU A 335 11.29 20.06 6.41
CA LEU A 335 10.49 19.63 7.57
C LEU A 335 10.09 18.16 7.52
N LEU A 336 9.62 17.68 6.36
CA LEU A 336 9.31 16.26 6.17
C LEU A 336 10.55 15.39 6.40
N SER A 337 11.73 15.83 5.95
CA SER A 337 13.00 15.11 6.14
C SER A 337 13.43 15.07 7.61
N MET A 338 13.24 16.17 8.34
CA MET A 338 13.47 16.20 9.80
C MET A 338 12.51 15.26 10.52
N THR A 339 11.20 15.31 10.21
CA THR A 339 10.22 14.39 10.79
C THR A 339 10.56 12.93 10.50
N ALA A 340 11.05 12.60 9.29
CA ALA A 340 11.50 11.24 8.97
C ALA A 340 12.73 10.80 9.77
N ALA A 341 13.62 11.72 10.14
CA ALA A 341 14.81 11.42 10.93
C ALA A 341 14.48 11.14 12.40
N ASP A 342 13.47 11.85 12.93
CA ASP A 342 13.06 11.76 14.34
C ASP A 342 11.99 10.70 14.61
N ALA A 343 11.25 10.26 13.58
CA ALA A 343 10.14 9.33 13.75
C ALA A 343 10.58 7.86 13.82
N GLU A 344 10.13 7.16 14.86
CA GLU A 344 10.27 5.70 15.00
C GLU A 344 9.03 4.95 14.48
N ASP A 345 7.85 5.59 14.46
CA ASP A 345 6.58 4.97 14.04
C ASP A 345 6.56 4.76 12.51
N PRO A 346 6.48 3.50 12.03
CA PRO A 346 6.38 3.22 10.59
C PRO A 346 5.19 3.91 9.92
N GLN A 347 4.11 4.16 10.65
CA GLN A 347 2.94 4.83 10.09
C GLN A 347 3.22 6.32 9.81
N THR A 348 4.00 7.00 10.65
CA THR A 348 4.47 8.37 10.39
C THR A 348 5.41 8.40 9.20
N LEU A 349 6.40 7.50 9.17
CA LEU A 349 7.32 7.37 8.03
C LEU A 349 6.57 7.10 6.73
N ARG A 350 5.50 6.30 6.76
CA ARG A 350 4.65 6.05 5.59
C ARG A 350 3.98 7.33 5.09
N MET A 351 3.46 8.17 5.97
CA MET A 351 2.83 9.45 5.59
C MET A 351 3.87 10.42 5.00
N VAL A 352 5.04 10.52 5.65
CA VAL A 352 6.14 11.36 5.19
C VAL A 352 6.66 10.91 3.82
N ALA A 353 6.94 9.62 3.64
CA ALA A 353 7.32 9.05 2.36
C ALA A 353 6.24 9.27 1.29
N GLY A 354 4.96 9.19 1.65
CA GLY A 354 3.84 9.48 0.77
C GLY A 354 3.84 10.93 0.28
N ALA A 355 4.10 11.90 1.16
CA ALA A 355 4.20 13.31 0.80
C ALA A 355 5.38 13.56 -0.14
N ILE A 356 6.58 13.09 0.22
CA ILE A 356 7.78 13.26 -0.62
C ILE A 356 7.59 12.57 -1.98
N ALA A 357 6.97 11.39 -2.02
CA ALA A 357 6.71 10.67 -3.27
C ALA A 357 5.73 11.39 -4.21
N ASN A 358 4.77 12.16 -3.67
CA ASN A 358 3.92 13.03 -4.49
C ASN A 358 4.72 14.19 -5.09
N LEU A 359 5.60 14.82 -4.30
CA LEU A 359 6.46 15.92 -4.74
C LEU A 359 7.50 15.45 -5.79
N CYS A 360 7.99 14.22 -5.69
CA CYS A 360 8.88 13.61 -6.70
C CYS A 360 8.25 13.50 -8.10
N GLY A 361 6.92 13.59 -8.22
CA GLY A 361 6.20 13.51 -9.48
C GLY A 361 6.20 14.80 -10.31
N ASN A 362 6.83 15.87 -9.81
CA ASN A 362 6.85 17.18 -10.46
C ASN A 362 8.23 17.47 -11.09
N ASP A 363 8.24 17.61 -12.43
CA ASP A 363 9.46 17.83 -13.20
C ASP A 363 10.18 19.14 -12.80
N LYS A 364 9.43 20.18 -12.39
CA LYS A 364 9.98 21.49 -12.01
C LYS A 364 10.70 21.47 -10.66
N LEU A 365 10.35 20.52 -9.79
CA LEU A 365 10.79 20.51 -8.39
C LEU A 365 12.03 19.65 -8.14
N GLN A 366 12.51 18.89 -9.13
CA GLN A 366 13.59 17.90 -8.94
C GLN A 366 14.85 18.46 -8.28
N ALA A 367 15.34 19.60 -8.78
CA ALA A 367 16.58 20.21 -8.28
C ALA A 367 16.42 20.67 -6.82
N SER A 368 15.32 21.34 -6.51
CA SER A 368 15.00 21.78 -5.15
C SER A 368 14.76 20.60 -4.21
N LEU A 369 14.02 19.57 -4.65
CA LEU A 369 13.75 18.36 -3.87
C LEU A 369 15.04 17.64 -3.50
N ARG A 370 15.98 17.52 -4.44
CA ARG A 370 17.31 16.98 -4.15
C ARG A 370 18.09 17.90 -3.21
N GLY A 371 18.13 19.21 -3.49
CA GLY A 371 18.87 20.19 -2.70
C GLY A 371 18.43 20.28 -1.24
N GLU A 372 17.14 20.13 -0.97
CA GLU A 372 16.55 20.10 0.37
C GLU A 372 16.65 18.71 1.04
N GLY A 373 17.23 17.71 0.38
CA GLY A 373 17.48 16.39 0.95
C GLY A 373 16.34 15.38 0.82
N GLY A 374 15.34 15.64 -0.02
CA GLY A 374 14.18 14.73 -0.19
C GLY A 374 14.57 13.32 -0.66
N VAL A 375 15.53 13.20 -1.59
CA VAL A 375 16.05 11.90 -2.04
C VAL A 375 16.75 11.18 -0.89
N LYS A 376 17.59 11.89 -0.13
CA LYS A 376 18.28 11.33 1.04
C LYS A 376 17.30 10.88 2.13
N ALA A 377 16.22 11.63 2.35
CA ALA A 377 15.17 11.24 3.30
C ALA A 377 14.47 9.95 2.87
N LEU A 378 14.11 9.80 1.58
CA LEU A 378 13.54 8.55 1.06
C LEU A 378 14.49 7.36 1.29
N LEU A 379 15.78 7.52 1.00
CA LEU A 379 16.78 6.47 1.24
C LEU A 379 17.04 6.22 2.72
N GLY A 380 16.93 7.24 3.58
CA GLY A 380 17.03 7.10 5.03
C GLY A 380 15.92 6.23 5.61
N MET A 381 14.68 6.42 5.13
CA MET A 381 13.51 5.66 5.58
C MET A 381 13.54 4.18 5.20
N VAL A 382 14.38 3.77 4.24
CA VAL A 382 14.59 2.36 3.89
C VAL A 382 14.94 1.52 5.11
N LYS A 383 15.68 2.09 6.08
CA LYS A 383 16.17 1.38 7.26
C LYS A 383 15.05 0.83 8.16
N CYS A 384 13.83 1.38 8.09
CA CYS A 384 12.72 0.89 8.91
C CYS A 384 12.23 -0.51 8.47
N GLY A 385 12.51 -0.94 7.24
CA GLY A 385 12.12 -2.25 6.72
C GLY A 385 10.61 -2.49 6.55
N HIS A 386 9.75 -1.54 6.92
CA HIS A 386 8.31 -1.73 6.90
C HIS A 386 7.77 -1.71 5.46
N PRO A 387 7.06 -2.75 4.98
CA PRO A 387 6.66 -2.89 3.58
C PRO A 387 5.89 -1.68 3.03
N ASP A 388 4.97 -1.11 3.80
CA ASP A 388 4.21 0.07 3.36
C ASP A 388 5.07 1.32 3.18
N VAL A 389 6.10 1.50 4.02
CA VAL A 389 7.04 2.63 3.91
C VAL A 389 7.90 2.42 2.67
N LEU A 390 8.44 1.21 2.49
CA LEU A 390 9.24 0.85 1.32
C LEU A 390 8.45 0.99 0.02
N ALA A 391 7.14 0.71 0.01
CA ALA A 391 6.28 0.92 -1.14
C ALA A 391 6.15 2.41 -1.51
N GLN A 392 6.04 3.30 -0.51
CA GLN A 392 6.04 4.75 -0.76
C GLN A 392 7.41 5.26 -1.20
N VAL A 393 8.50 4.74 -0.63
CA VAL A 393 9.87 5.05 -1.06
C VAL A 393 10.09 4.63 -2.51
N ALA A 394 9.71 3.40 -2.86
CA ALA A 394 9.79 2.89 -4.23
C ALA A 394 8.97 3.77 -5.19
N ARG A 395 7.75 4.16 -4.79
CA ARG A 395 6.90 5.08 -5.56
C ARG A 395 7.58 6.43 -5.79
N GLY A 396 8.18 7.02 -4.75
CA GLY A 396 8.89 8.29 -4.86
C GLY A 396 10.10 8.22 -5.78
N ILE A 397 10.88 7.14 -5.68
CA ILE A 397 12.04 6.90 -6.56
C ILE A 397 11.58 6.69 -8.02
N ALA A 398 10.51 5.93 -8.26
CA ALA A 398 9.96 5.72 -9.59
C ALA A 398 9.44 7.01 -10.22
N ASN A 399 8.73 7.82 -9.44
CA ASN A 399 8.25 9.14 -9.88
C ASN A 399 9.42 10.05 -10.26
N PHE A 400 10.44 10.14 -9.38
CA PHE A 400 11.61 10.97 -9.65
C PHE A 400 12.36 10.50 -10.90
N ALA A 401 12.62 9.19 -11.06
CA ALA A 401 13.27 8.63 -12.24
C ALA A 401 12.49 8.91 -13.54
N LYS A 402 11.16 8.76 -13.50
CA LYS A 402 10.28 9.09 -14.62
C LYS A 402 10.38 10.56 -15.02
N CYS A 403 10.34 11.45 -14.03
CA CYS A 403 10.47 12.88 -14.22
C CYS A 403 11.85 13.26 -14.79
N GLU A 404 12.93 12.65 -14.31
CA GLU A 404 14.29 12.87 -14.84
C GLU A 404 14.39 12.45 -16.30
N SER A 405 13.84 11.28 -16.65
CA SER A 405 13.84 10.77 -18.02
C SER A 405 13.09 11.71 -18.99
N ARG A 406 11.92 12.24 -18.56
CA ARG A 406 11.17 13.23 -19.36
C ARG A 406 11.99 14.50 -19.58
N ALA A 407 12.60 15.03 -18.54
CA ALA A 407 13.44 16.23 -18.63
C ALA A 407 14.64 16.03 -19.56
N ALA A 408 15.28 14.86 -19.52
CA ALA A 408 16.38 14.53 -20.40
C ALA A 408 15.95 14.39 -21.88
N THR A 409 14.80 13.75 -22.12
CA THR A 409 14.22 13.62 -23.47
C THR A 409 13.89 14.98 -24.08
N GLN A 410 13.55 15.98 -23.26
CA GLN A 410 13.31 17.36 -23.68
C GLN A 410 14.60 18.19 -23.85
N GLY A 411 15.78 17.61 -23.63
CA GLY A 411 17.06 18.32 -23.71
C GLY A 411 17.37 19.22 -22.51
N ASN A 412 16.54 19.19 -21.46
CA ASN A 412 16.71 20.03 -20.26
C ASN A 412 17.69 19.46 -19.25
N LYS A 413 18.15 18.20 -19.43
CA LYS A 413 19.05 17.51 -18.52
C LYS A 413 20.10 16.72 -19.31
N LEU A 414 21.38 17.05 -19.10
CA LEU A 414 22.53 16.44 -19.80
C LEU A 414 23.43 15.61 -18.87
N GLY A 415 23.14 15.60 -17.56
CA GLY A 415 23.95 14.94 -16.53
C GLY A 415 23.48 13.54 -16.18
N LYS A 416 24.27 12.89 -15.33
CA LYS A 416 23.90 11.65 -14.65
C LYS A 416 22.62 11.87 -13.82
N SER A 417 21.83 10.82 -13.64
CA SER A 417 20.65 10.89 -12.78
C SER A 417 21.04 11.24 -11.33
N LEU A 418 20.30 12.17 -10.73
CA LEU A 418 20.51 12.60 -9.35
C LEU A 418 20.24 11.46 -8.37
N LEU A 419 19.37 10.51 -8.72
CA LEU A 419 19.16 9.29 -7.93
C LEU A 419 20.42 8.43 -7.88
N ILE A 420 21.15 8.31 -9.00
CA ILE A 420 22.40 7.54 -9.03
C ILE A 420 23.50 8.31 -8.28
N GLU A 421 23.58 9.63 -8.44
CA GLU A 421 24.53 10.47 -7.68
C GLU A 421 24.31 10.38 -6.16
N ASP A 422 23.05 10.30 -5.71
CA ASP A 422 22.70 10.18 -4.29
C ASP A 422 22.72 8.72 -3.78
N GLY A 423 23.19 7.76 -4.59
CA GLY A 423 23.40 6.37 -4.17
C GLY A 423 22.14 5.52 -4.08
N ALA A 424 21.06 5.87 -4.79
CA ALA A 424 19.83 5.09 -4.81
C ALA A 424 19.94 3.78 -5.63
N LEU A 425 20.85 3.73 -6.61
CA LEU A 425 20.94 2.64 -7.59
C LEU A 425 21.12 1.25 -6.95
N PRO A 426 22.01 1.03 -5.96
CA PRO A 426 22.14 -0.27 -5.30
C PRO A 426 20.84 -0.75 -4.64
N TRP A 427 20.10 0.18 -4.01
CA TRP A 427 18.83 -0.15 -3.36
C TRP A 427 17.74 -0.48 -4.38
N ILE A 428 17.71 0.24 -5.50
CA ILE A 428 16.81 -0.04 -6.62
C ILE A 428 17.08 -1.45 -7.15
N ILE A 429 18.33 -1.79 -7.48
CA ILE A 429 18.68 -3.11 -8.00
C ILE A 429 18.29 -4.22 -7.03
N LYS A 430 18.62 -4.06 -5.73
CA LYS A 430 18.28 -5.03 -4.68
C LYS A 430 16.77 -5.31 -4.58
N ASN A 431 15.91 -4.35 -4.92
CA ASN A 431 14.46 -4.47 -4.83
C ASN A 431 13.76 -4.71 -6.17
N ALA A 432 14.51 -4.89 -7.26
CA ALA A 432 13.94 -5.10 -8.59
C ALA A 432 13.14 -6.40 -8.69
N ASN A 433 13.51 -7.41 -7.90
CA ASN A 433 12.78 -8.68 -7.78
C ASN A 433 12.15 -8.86 -6.38
N ASN A 434 11.65 -7.78 -5.77
CA ASN A 434 11.00 -7.85 -4.46
C ASN A 434 9.70 -8.67 -4.52
N ASP A 435 9.39 -9.48 -3.51
CA ASP A 435 8.16 -10.30 -3.49
C ASP A 435 6.89 -9.44 -3.40
N ALA A 436 6.96 -8.30 -2.73
CA ALA A 436 5.85 -7.36 -2.62
C ALA A 436 5.61 -6.66 -3.96
N SER A 437 4.50 -7.03 -4.61
CA SER A 437 4.07 -6.51 -5.91
C SER A 437 4.11 -4.97 -6.02
N PRO A 438 3.67 -4.18 -5.02
CA PRO A 438 3.74 -2.72 -5.09
C PRO A 438 5.18 -2.18 -5.16
N ILE A 439 6.11 -2.75 -4.38
CA ILE A 439 7.52 -2.34 -4.38
C ILE A 439 8.13 -2.72 -5.72
N ARG A 440 8.02 -3.99 -6.10
CA ARG A 440 8.59 -4.53 -7.34
C ARG A 440 8.20 -3.68 -8.54
N ARG A 441 6.89 -3.43 -8.72
CA ARG A 441 6.37 -2.62 -9.83
C ARG A 441 7.04 -1.26 -9.94
N HIS A 442 7.16 -0.53 -8.83
CA HIS A 442 7.74 0.81 -8.84
C HIS A 442 9.25 0.77 -9.14
N ILE A 443 9.96 -0.22 -8.62
CA ILE A 443 11.39 -0.38 -8.86
C ILE A 443 11.68 -0.79 -10.31
N GLU A 444 10.89 -1.69 -10.89
CA GLU A 444 11.03 -2.06 -12.30
C GLU A 444 10.83 -0.83 -13.21
N LEU A 445 9.83 0.01 -12.92
CA LEU A 445 9.63 1.29 -13.62
C LEU A 445 10.81 2.25 -13.43
N ALA A 446 11.35 2.36 -12.21
CA ALA A 446 12.50 3.21 -11.93
C ALA A 446 13.72 2.79 -12.75
N LEU A 447 14.04 1.49 -12.81
CA LEU A 447 15.14 0.96 -13.61
C LEU A 447 14.96 1.29 -15.09
N CYS A 448 13.78 1.04 -15.65
CA CYS A 448 13.48 1.36 -17.04
C CYS A 448 13.68 2.85 -17.33
N HIS A 449 13.21 3.75 -16.47
CA HIS A 449 13.37 5.19 -16.68
C HIS A 449 14.81 5.67 -16.52
N LEU A 450 15.57 5.12 -15.56
CA LEU A 450 16.99 5.43 -15.41
C LEU A 450 17.80 4.99 -16.63
N ALA A 451 17.48 3.82 -17.20
CA ALA A 451 18.17 3.24 -18.35
C ALA A 451 17.86 3.93 -19.69
N GLN A 452 16.77 4.70 -19.78
CA GLN A 452 16.47 5.50 -20.96
C GLN A 452 17.49 6.61 -21.20
N HIS A 453 18.24 7.00 -20.17
CA HIS A 453 19.26 8.02 -20.29
C HIS A 453 20.64 7.40 -20.52
N GLU A 454 21.19 7.59 -21.72
CA GLU A 454 22.44 6.94 -22.14
C GLU A 454 23.62 7.23 -21.20
N VAL A 455 23.66 8.42 -20.59
CA VAL A 455 24.72 8.79 -19.63
C VAL A 455 24.75 7.87 -18.41
N ASN A 456 23.61 7.26 -18.03
CA ASN A 456 23.52 6.36 -16.89
C ASN A 456 23.99 4.93 -17.22
N ALA A 457 24.10 4.56 -18.51
CA ALA A 457 24.26 3.17 -18.92
C ALA A 457 25.51 2.51 -18.33
N LYS A 458 26.63 3.24 -18.23
CA LYS A 458 27.88 2.71 -17.64
C LYS A 458 27.73 2.37 -16.17
N ASP A 459 27.12 3.26 -15.38
CA ASP A 459 26.87 3.02 -13.96
C ASP A 459 25.92 1.83 -13.76
N MET A 460 24.85 1.78 -14.56
CA MET A 460 23.89 0.68 -14.55
C MET A 460 24.52 -0.67 -14.86
N ILE A 461 25.44 -0.73 -15.82
CA ILE A 461 26.21 -1.95 -16.10
C ILE A 461 27.09 -2.30 -14.91
N SER A 462 27.86 -1.34 -14.39
CA SER A 462 28.83 -1.59 -13.31
C SER A 462 28.20 -2.09 -12.01
N GLU A 463 26.98 -1.65 -11.72
CA GLU A 463 26.23 -2.02 -10.50
C GLU A 463 25.34 -3.26 -10.71
N GLY A 464 25.28 -3.81 -11.93
CA GLY A 464 24.53 -5.02 -12.23
C GLY A 464 23.06 -4.81 -12.63
N ALA A 465 22.61 -3.57 -12.84
CA ALA A 465 21.24 -3.27 -13.26
C ALA A 465 20.88 -3.86 -14.63
N LEU A 466 21.87 -4.11 -15.50
CA LEU A 466 21.64 -4.74 -16.80
C LEU A 466 20.94 -6.10 -16.68
N TRP A 467 21.31 -6.91 -15.69
CA TRP A 467 20.70 -8.24 -15.47
C TRP A 467 19.23 -8.12 -15.07
N GLU A 468 18.93 -7.19 -14.17
CA GLU A 468 17.55 -6.93 -13.76
C GLU A 468 16.71 -6.38 -14.93
N LEU A 469 17.25 -5.49 -15.77
CA LEU A 469 16.55 -5.01 -16.96
C LEU A 469 16.21 -6.15 -17.93
N VAL A 470 17.15 -7.08 -18.16
CA VAL A 470 16.92 -8.27 -19.01
C VAL A 470 15.89 -9.20 -18.39
N ARG A 471 15.92 -9.42 -17.07
CA ARG A 471 14.88 -10.18 -16.37
C ARG A 471 13.52 -9.50 -16.54
N ILE A 472 13.45 -8.18 -16.34
CA ILE A 472 12.20 -7.41 -16.49
C ILE A 472 11.67 -7.52 -17.93
N SER A 473 12.51 -7.47 -18.96
CA SER A 473 12.09 -7.57 -20.36
C SER A 473 11.53 -8.95 -20.74
N ARG A 474 11.75 -9.98 -19.93
CA ARG A 474 11.31 -11.36 -20.18
C ARG A 474 10.20 -11.80 -19.24
N ASP A 475 10.38 -11.55 -17.95
CA ASP A 475 9.62 -12.20 -16.88
C ASP A 475 8.65 -11.25 -16.16
N CYS A 476 8.71 -9.94 -16.42
CA CYS A 476 7.80 -9.00 -15.77
C CYS A 476 6.34 -9.32 -16.13
N SER A 477 5.49 -9.49 -15.11
CA SER A 477 4.07 -9.84 -15.28
C SER A 477 3.25 -8.74 -15.95
N ARG A 478 3.77 -7.50 -15.97
CA ARG A 478 3.14 -6.33 -16.56
C ARG A 478 3.69 -6.05 -17.94
N GLU A 479 2.83 -6.18 -18.95
CA GLU A 479 3.16 -5.97 -20.36
C GLU A 479 3.80 -4.60 -20.62
N ASP A 480 3.22 -3.55 -20.03
CA ASP A 480 3.66 -2.17 -20.24
C ASP A 480 5.11 -1.96 -19.76
N ILE A 481 5.46 -2.51 -18.60
CA ILE A 481 6.81 -2.45 -18.04
C ILE A 481 7.77 -3.35 -18.82
N ARG A 482 7.34 -4.56 -19.18
CA ARG A 482 8.15 -5.51 -19.94
C ARG A 482 8.55 -4.93 -21.30
N MET A 483 7.58 -4.36 -22.02
CA MET A 483 7.82 -3.69 -23.30
C MET A 483 8.69 -2.44 -23.15
N LEU A 484 8.57 -1.71 -22.04
CA LEU A 484 9.43 -0.57 -21.74
C LEU A 484 10.89 -1.00 -21.53
N ALA A 485 11.13 -2.08 -20.78
CA ALA A 485 12.46 -2.64 -20.56
C ALA A 485 13.09 -3.11 -21.88
N TYR A 486 12.34 -3.88 -22.67
CA TYR A 486 12.78 -4.34 -23.99
C TYR A 486 13.17 -3.19 -24.92
N ARG A 487 12.31 -2.15 -25.01
CA ARG A 487 12.61 -0.95 -25.82
C ARG A 487 13.85 -0.22 -25.32
N THR A 488 14.04 -0.14 -24.00
CA THR A 488 15.17 0.57 -23.40
C THR A 488 16.49 -0.16 -23.67
N LEU A 489 16.51 -1.48 -23.53
CA LEU A 489 17.67 -2.33 -23.85
C LEU A 489 18.03 -2.26 -25.34
N THR A 490 17.02 -2.19 -26.21
CA THR A 490 17.22 -2.10 -27.66
C THR A 490 17.48 -0.67 -28.15
N SER A 491 17.18 0.37 -27.38
CA SER A 491 17.48 1.75 -27.78
C SER A 491 18.85 2.26 -27.33
N SER A 492 19.41 1.71 -26.24
CA SER A 492 20.70 2.16 -25.70
C SER A 492 21.89 1.44 -26.38
N PRO A 493 22.76 2.16 -27.13
CA PRO A 493 23.94 1.56 -27.75
C PRO A 493 24.89 0.93 -26.73
N THR A 494 25.08 1.55 -25.57
CA THR A 494 25.96 1.04 -24.52
C THR A 494 25.43 -0.26 -23.90
N LEU A 495 24.15 -0.33 -23.56
CA LEU A 495 23.54 -1.56 -23.04
C LEU A 495 23.58 -2.69 -24.08
N GLN A 496 23.27 -2.38 -25.35
CA GLN A 496 23.37 -3.37 -26.43
C GLN A 496 24.79 -3.90 -26.65
N ALA A 497 25.79 -3.02 -26.60
CA ALA A 497 27.19 -3.42 -26.78
C ALA A 497 27.61 -4.39 -25.67
N GLU A 498 27.18 -4.11 -24.43
CA GLU A 498 27.47 -4.96 -23.28
C GLU A 498 26.70 -6.29 -23.34
N MET A 499 25.44 -6.29 -23.75
CA MET A 499 24.67 -7.52 -23.98
C MET A 499 25.33 -8.40 -25.05
N ARG A 500 25.80 -7.82 -26.15
CA ARG A 500 26.56 -8.54 -27.19
C ARG A 500 27.86 -9.12 -26.65
N ARG A 501 28.58 -8.35 -25.83
CA ARG A 501 29.82 -8.81 -25.15
C ARG A 501 29.55 -10.01 -24.25
N LEU A 502 28.43 -10.00 -23.53
CA LEU A 502 28.02 -11.05 -22.60
C LEU A 502 27.20 -12.18 -23.25
N ARG A 503 26.89 -12.09 -24.55
CA ARG A 503 26.04 -13.03 -25.30
C ARG A 503 24.65 -13.21 -24.70
N ILE A 504 24.06 -12.10 -24.25
CA ILE A 504 22.70 -12.06 -23.70
C ILE A 504 21.75 -11.63 -24.82
N GLU A 505 20.74 -12.46 -25.11
CA GLU A 505 19.64 -12.11 -26.00
C GLU A 505 18.54 -11.37 -25.22
N CYS A 506 17.68 -10.59 -25.87
CA CYS A 506 16.62 -9.85 -25.16
C CYS A 506 15.31 -10.63 -25.19
#